data_AF-A0A357EGU0-F1
#
_entry.id   AF-A0A357EGU0-F1
#
_cell.length_a   1.000
_cell.length_b   1.000
_cell.length_c   1.000
_cell.angle_alpha   90.00
_cell.angle_beta   90.00
_cell.angle_gamma   90.00
#
_symmetry.space_group_name_H-M   'P 1'
#
loop_
_entity.id
_entity.type
_entity.pdbx_description
1 polymer ?
#
loop_
_entity_poly.entity_id
_entity_poly.type
_entity_poly.pdbx_seq_one_letter_code
_entity_poly.pdbx_strand_id
1 'polypeptide(L)'
;VRIENKSVVQGTLYWKDSPIRTVAQGPLQVTYGGSSGPVVATFETTRAEGRGNELVLLEGGYQLEGVLPRMLTERLAAKEAAGKVRGTVRLEQTHIEGVLLPPSSITIKQIGQGAVFVPGVTLNLSELLTVECDLISRHCSTGSLVATIRVPTVKIGDQTVTSTQGLLSVEELDTKGMNWTARGMLVIDGVTVGVGGMISAPSHWVSQFSADHTRIGADLQIDLPAYEGVVTARVEQSLKTPYGMLHGTIGPVSFDGAERRLSRFTKALGPSSDLLDGTISATVDVTWDETVGRPSSGGTRVTSAAARLMAENVSGYYHDYGLRGVSTSMVLRAEGTDSIRMVQPASLFVAAIQSGVDVNNVRTSYQARWKLADPFPVVEVKDFQCEMFGGTITSPGLVVDLASPSSATTFSLRSLDLAKILSVEQQRGLQGTGTLNGTLPVMITSRGIMVDGGVIEA
;
A
#
# COMPACT_ATOMS: atom_id res chain seq x y z
N VAL A 1 -5.33 -18.99 43.25
CA VAL A 1 -5.30 -20.32 42.61
C VAL A 1 -6.34 -21.18 43.30
N ARG A 2 -7.23 -21.82 42.53
CA ARG A 2 -8.26 -22.74 43.02
C ARG A 2 -7.97 -24.11 42.42
N ILE A 3 -7.86 -25.14 43.24
CA ILE A 3 -7.61 -26.52 42.80
C ILE A 3 -8.87 -27.32 43.12
N GLU A 4 -9.46 -27.92 42.10
CA GLU A 4 -10.68 -28.71 42.22
C GLU A 4 -10.46 -30.08 41.63
N ASN A 5 -11.01 -31.09 42.31
CA ASN A 5 -10.98 -32.44 41.82
C ASN A 5 -12.33 -32.79 41.19
N LYS A 6 -12.37 -32.89 39.86
CA LYS A 6 -13.61 -33.22 39.13
C LYS A 6 -13.95 -34.72 39.19
N SER A 7 -12.97 -35.57 39.50
CA SER A 7 -13.15 -37.03 39.58
C SER A 7 -12.12 -37.66 40.52
N VAL A 8 -12.07 -38.99 40.64
CA VAL A 8 -11.07 -39.65 41.49
C VAL A 8 -9.69 -39.55 40.83
N VAL A 9 -8.72 -38.97 41.53
CA VAL A 9 -7.30 -38.97 41.11
C VAL A 9 -6.65 -40.22 41.65
N GLN A 10 -6.03 -41.01 40.78
CA GLN A 10 -5.27 -42.20 41.13
C GLN A 10 -3.78 -41.86 41.15
N GLY A 11 -3.10 -42.23 42.24
CA GLY A 11 -1.67 -41.99 42.42
C GLY A 11 -0.92 -43.29 42.64
N THR A 12 0.25 -43.45 42.01
CA THR A 12 1.18 -44.56 42.28
C THR A 12 2.51 -44.00 42.77
N LEU A 13 3.00 -44.53 43.90
CA LEU A 13 4.29 -44.18 44.51
C LEU A 13 5.27 -45.34 44.30
N TYR A 14 6.34 -45.10 43.55
CA TYR A 14 7.43 -46.06 43.33
C TYR A 14 8.57 -45.75 44.29
N TRP A 15 8.43 -46.19 45.54
CA TRP A 15 9.42 -45.93 46.60
C TRP A 15 10.76 -46.67 46.42
N LYS A 16 10.81 -47.67 45.52
CA LYS A 16 12.04 -48.43 45.23
C LYS A 16 13.00 -47.68 44.30
N ASP A 17 12.51 -46.65 43.61
CA ASP A 17 13.33 -45.83 42.72
C ASP A 17 14.12 -44.81 43.56
N SER A 18 15.36 -44.53 43.15
CA SER A 18 16.18 -43.45 43.71
C SER A 18 16.58 -42.49 42.59
N PRO A 19 16.11 -41.22 42.60
CA PRO A 19 15.12 -40.64 43.51
C PRO A 19 13.73 -41.30 43.39
N ILE A 20 12.90 -41.15 44.44
CA ILE A 20 11.51 -41.66 44.51
C ILE A 20 10.72 -41.15 43.30
N ARG A 21 10.01 -42.04 42.63
CA ARG A 21 9.14 -41.69 41.49
C ARG A 21 7.67 -41.67 41.91
N THR A 22 6.94 -40.65 41.51
CA THR A 22 5.50 -40.48 41.75
C THR A 22 4.77 -40.30 40.43
N VAL A 23 3.63 -40.97 40.27
CA VAL A 23 2.75 -40.82 39.11
C VAL A 23 1.35 -40.50 39.59
N ALA A 24 0.76 -39.39 39.12
CA ALA A 24 -0.62 -39.03 39.34
C ALA A 24 -1.38 -39.08 38.00
N GLN A 25 -2.54 -39.74 37.99
CA GLN A 25 -3.44 -39.88 36.85
C GLN A 25 -4.85 -39.45 37.25
N GLY A 26 -5.47 -38.61 36.45
CA GLY A 26 -6.84 -38.14 36.66
C GLY A 26 -6.94 -36.61 36.57
N PRO A 27 -8.10 -36.09 36.12
CA PRO A 27 -8.31 -34.67 35.82
C PRO A 27 -8.25 -33.83 37.10
N LEU A 28 -7.09 -33.27 37.39
CA LEU A 28 -6.93 -32.21 38.38
C LEU A 28 -7.15 -30.87 37.70
N GLN A 29 -8.22 -30.17 38.06
CA GLN A 29 -8.47 -28.83 37.54
C GLN A 29 -7.78 -27.79 38.42
N VAL A 30 -6.89 -27.01 37.82
CA VAL A 30 -6.21 -25.88 38.45
C VAL A 30 -6.66 -24.60 37.75
N THR A 31 -7.34 -23.73 38.49
CA THR A 31 -7.75 -22.42 38.00
C THR A 31 -6.87 -21.33 38.62
N TYR A 32 -6.21 -20.56 37.76
CA TYR A 32 -5.43 -19.38 38.12
C TYR A 32 -6.18 -18.11 37.66
N GLY A 33 -6.23 -17.10 38.52
CA GLY A 33 -7.06 -15.90 38.34
C GLY A 33 -8.39 -15.96 39.11
N GLY A 34 -9.00 -14.80 39.34
CA GLY A 34 -10.37 -14.72 39.87
C GLY A 34 -11.39 -14.91 38.73
N SER A 35 -12.60 -15.38 39.03
CA SER A 35 -13.67 -15.54 38.01
C SER A 35 -14.06 -14.22 37.32
N SER A 36 -13.69 -13.07 37.90
CA SER A 36 -13.83 -11.72 37.36
C SER A 36 -12.47 -11.04 37.07
N GLY A 37 -11.38 -11.80 37.09
CA GLY A 37 -10.03 -11.28 36.87
C GLY A 37 -9.75 -10.98 35.40
N PRO A 38 -8.70 -10.19 35.10
CA PRO A 38 -8.36 -9.84 33.72
C PRO A 38 -7.94 -11.07 32.91
N VAL A 39 -7.39 -12.12 33.54
CA VAL A 39 -7.07 -13.38 32.88
C VAL A 39 -7.47 -14.54 33.78
N VAL A 40 -8.18 -15.51 33.22
CA VAL A 40 -8.52 -16.79 33.83
C VAL A 40 -7.84 -17.89 33.05
N ALA A 41 -6.98 -18.64 33.73
CA ALA A 41 -6.33 -19.82 33.18
C ALA A 41 -6.87 -21.05 33.89
N THR A 42 -7.42 -21.99 33.12
CA THR A 42 -7.87 -23.29 33.59
C THR A 42 -6.95 -24.35 33.00
N PHE A 43 -6.36 -25.17 33.85
CA PHE A 43 -5.54 -26.31 33.47
C PHE A 43 -6.18 -27.58 33.98
N GLU A 44 -6.34 -28.59 33.14
CA GLU A 44 -6.83 -29.92 33.50
C GLU A 44 -5.71 -30.93 33.27
N THR A 45 -4.99 -31.28 34.35
CA THR A 45 -3.91 -32.27 34.31
C THR A 45 -4.49 -33.64 34.04
N THR A 46 -4.06 -34.34 33.00
CA THR A 46 -4.43 -35.75 32.75
C THR A 46 -3.42 -36.71 33.39
N ARG A 47 -2.14 -36.33 33.38
CA ARG A 47 -1.04 -37.09 33.95
C ARG A 47 0.07 -36.18 34.46
N ALA A 48 0.61 -36.48 35.63
CA ALA A 48 1.83 -35.85 36.15
C ALA A 48 2.77 -36.91 36.71
N GLU A 49 4.07 -36.76 36.45
CA GLU A 49 5.11 -37.66 36.92
C GLU A 49 6.25 -36.86 37.54
N GLY A 50 6.61 -37.19 38.78
CA GLY A 50 7.73 -36.59 39.49
C GLY A 50 8.81 -37.60 39.82
N ARG A 51 10.06 -37.14 39.91
CA ARG A 51 11.19 -37.93 40.41
C ARG A 51 12.00 -37.09 41.40
N GLY A 52 11.93 -37.43 42.68
CA GLY A 52 12.46 -36.60 43.75
C GLY A 52 11.73 -35.25 43.79
N ASN A 53 12.48 -34.16 43.58
CA ASN A 53 11.94 -32.80 43.52
C ASN A 53 11.71 -32.30 42.09
N GLU A 54 11.95 -33.14 41.07
CA GLU A 54 11.86 -32.76 39.66
C GLU A 54 10.54 -33.23 39.07
N LEU A 55 9.91 -32.36 38.28
CA LEU A 55 8.76 -32.71 37.44
C LEU A 55 9.30 -33.31 36.13
N VAL A 56 9.02 -34.58 35.89
CA VAL A 56 9.52 -35.33 34.73
C VAL A 56 8.53 -35.29 33.58
N LEU A 57 7.23 -35.43 33.85
CA LEU A 57 6.18 -35.36 32.85
C LEU A 57 4.99 -34.58 33.40
N LEU A 58 4.41 -33.71 32.59
CA LEU A 58 3.11 -33.09 32.86
C LEU A 58 2.32 -33.03 31.57
N GLU A 59 1.15 -33.64 31.55
CA GLU A 59 0.23 -33.63 30.42
C GLU A 59 -1.11 -33.08 30.87
N GLY A 60 -1.74 -32.26 30.03
CA GLY A 60 -3.06 -31.72 30.34
C GLY A 60 -3.64 -30.83 29.26
N GLY A 61 -4.93 -30.57 29.40
CA GLY A 61 -5.64 -29.55 28.63
C GLY A 61 -5.52 -28.19 29.30
N TYR A 62 -5.52 -27.12 28.53
CA TYR A 62 -5.59 -25.77 29.06
C TYR A 62 -6.65 -24.94 28.33
N GLN A 63 -7.20 -23.97 29.06
CA GLN A 63 -8.04 -22.91 28.53
C GLN A 63 -7.64 -21.59 29.19
N LEU A 64 -7.29 -20.61 28.37
CA LEU A 64 -6.97 -19.25 28.77
C LEU A 64 -8.06 -18.33 28.24
N GLU A 65 -8.61 -17.48 29.08
CA GLU A 65 -9.62 -16.49 28.68
C GLU A 65 -9.38 -15.18 29.43
N GLY A 66 -9.38 -14.06 28.70
CA GLY A 66 -9.26 -12.75 29.31
C GLY A 66 -8.57 -11.69 28.47
N VAL A 67 -8.28 -10.56 29.10
CA VAL A 67 -7.60 -9.37 28.59
C VAL A 67 -6.10 -9.45 28.90
N LEU A 68 -5.27 -9.22 27.89
CA LEU A 68 -3.82 -9.16 28.03
C LEU A 68 -3.41 -8.00 28.94
N PRO A 69 -2.35 -8.18 29.75
CA PRO A 69 -1.76 -7.11 30.52
C PRO A 69 -1.34 -5.92 29.66
N ARG A 70 -1.43 -4.72 30.23
CA ARG A 70 -1.07 -3.45 29.56
C ARG A 70 0.32 -3.45 28.93
N MET A 71 1.31 -4.10 29.56
CA MET A 71 2.66 -4.21 29.00
C MET A 71 2.70 -4.92 27.64
N LEU A 72 1.81 -5.88 27.39
CA LEU A 72 1.72 -6.56 26.10
C LEU A 72 0.94 -5.73 25.09
N THR A 73 -0.15 -5.07 25.51
CA THR A 73 -0.95 -4.23 24.61
C THR A 73 -0.16 -3.00 24.14
N GLU A 74 0.68 -2.42 24.98
CA GLU A 74 1.58 -1.31 24.60
C GLU A 74 2.59 -1.72 23.51
N ARG A 75 3.11 -2.95 23.54
CA ARG A 75 3.98 -3.47 22.47
C ARG A 75 3.27 -3.67 21.14
N LEU A 76 1.96 -3.93 21.19
CA LEU A 76 1.11 -4.07 20.01
C LEU A 76 0.55 -2.71 19.54
N ALA A 77 0.96 -1.61 20.18
CA ALA A 77 0.37 -0.28 19.98
C ALA A 77 -1.17 -0.28 20.09
N ALA A 78 -1.70 -1.13 20.95
CA ALA A 78 -3.14 -1.36 21.14
C ALA A 78 -3.59 -0.92 22.54
N LYS A 79 -4.83 -0.46 22.65
CA LYS A 79 -5.41 -0.12 23.97
C LYS A 79 -5.84 -1.36 24.75
N GLU A 80 -6.37 -2.35 24.04
CA GLU A 80 -6.95 -3.55 24.63
C GLU A 80 -6.69 -4.74 23.70
N ALA A 81 -6.34 -5.88 24.28
CA ALA A 81 -6.34 -7.14 23.57
C ALA A 81 -6.93 -8.20 24.49
N ALA A 82 -7.88 -8.98 23.99
CA ALA A 82 -8.53 -10.04 24.73
C ALA A 82 -8.61 -11.29 23.87
N GLY A 83 -8.59 -12.46 24.50
CA GLY A 83 -8.62 -13.71 23.77
C GLY A 83 -9.19 -14.86 24.58
N LYS A 84 -9.53 -15.90 23.84
CA LYS A 84 -9.92 -17.21 24.34
C LYS A 84 -9.13 -18.24 23.58
N VAL A 85 -8.28 -18.97 24.28
CA VAL A 85 -7.25 -19.84 23.73
C VAL A 85 -7.38 -21.18 24.44
N ARG A 86 -7.43 -22.28 23.71
CA ARG A 86 -7.53 -23.61 24.30
C ARG A 86 -6.59 -24.58 23.61
N GLY A 87 -6.10 -25.56 24.33
CA GLY A 87 -5.14 -26.50 23.79
C GLY A 87 -4.77 -27.62 24.73
N THR A 88 -3.76 -28.38 24.34
CA THR A 88 -3.08 -29.37 25.15
C THR A 88 -1.62 -29.00 25.31
N VAL A 89 -1.01 -29.43 26.41
CA VAL A 89 0.42 -29.28 26.64
C VAL A 89 0.95 -30.56 27.26
N ARG A 90 2.15 -30.95 26.82
CA ARG A 90 2.99 -32.00 27.37
C ARG A 90 4.35 -31.40 27.65
N LEU A 91 4.72 -31.37 28.92
CA LEU A 91 6.07 -31.03 29.36
C LEU A 91 6.78 -32.34 29.71
N GLU A 92 7.85 -32.66 29.00
CA GLU A 92 8.71 -33.80 29.26
C GLU A 92 10.12 -33.29 29.58
N GLN A 93 10.46 -33.30 30.87
CA GLN A 93 11.68 -32.71 31.43
C GLN A 93 11.85 -31.22 31.05
N THR A 94 12.57 -30.97 29.97
CA THR A 94 12.89 -29.61 29.46
C THR A 94 12.29 -29.35 28.08
N HIS A 95 11.54 -30.31 27.53
CA HIS A 95 10.84 -30.18 26.27
C HIS A 95 9.36 -29.91 26.52
N ILE A 96 8.80 -28.89 25.86
CA ILE A 96 7.39 -28.56 25.89
C ILE A 96 6.83 -28.80 24.50
N GLU A 97 5.85 -29.68 24.40
CA GLU A 97 5.00 -29.87 23.23
C GLU A 97 3.62 -29.29 23.56
N GLY A 98 3.17 -28.33 22.76
CA GLY A 98 1.87 -27.70 22.87
C GLY A 98 1.07 -27.88 21.59
N VAL A 99 -0.24 -28.06 21.72
CA VAL A 99 -1.17 -27.99 20.59
C VAL A 99 -2.24 -26.99 20.92
N LEU A 100 -2.36 -25.94 20.11
CA LEU A 100 -3.44 -24.98 20.18
C LEU A 100 -4.60 -25.45 19.29
N LEU A 101 -5.81 -25.50 19.84
CA LEU A 101 -6.98 -26.09 19.21
C LEU A 101 -8.03 -25.04 18.83
N PRO A 102 -8.65 -25.13 17.64
CA PRO A 102 -9.84 -24.34 17.30
C PRO A 102 -11.06 -24.70 18.20
N PRO A 103 -12.01 -23.78 18.44
CA PRO A 103 -11.90 -22.36 18.15
C PRO A 103 -11.03 -21.70 19.23
N SER A 104 -9.94 -21.07 18.79
CA SER A 104 -9.15 -20.13 19.58
C SER A 104 -9.18 -18.79 18.87
N SER A 105 -9.32 -17.70 19.61
CA SER A 105 -9.51 -16.37 19.04
C SER A 105 -8.85 -15.28 19.87
N ILE A 106 -8.32 -14.26 19.20
CA ILE A 106 -7.77 -13.05 19.82
C ILE A 106 -8.42 -11.85 19.14
N THR A 107 -8.91 -10.90 19.93
CA THR A 107 -9.42 -9.61 19.47
C THR A 107 -8.58 -8.49 20.07
N ILE A 108 -8.04 -7.65 19.20
CA ILE A 108 -7.22 -6.50 19.53
C ILE A 108 -8.02 -5.26 19.14
N LYS A 109 -8.11 -4.25 20.01
CA LYS A 109 -8.88 -3.03 19.79
C LYS A 109 -8.00 -1.79 19.85
N GLN A 110 -8.34 -0.81 19.01
CA GLN A 110 -7.74 0.51 18.96
C GLN A 110 -6.22 0.44 18.80
N ILE A 111 -5.77 -0.19 17.72
CA ILE A 111 -4.35 -0.24 17.32
C ILE A 111 -4.03 1.08 16.63
N GLY A 112 -2.98 1.77 17.05
CA GLY A 112 -2.60 3.06 16.47
C GLY A 112 -1.08 3.27 16.42
N GLN A 113 -0.55 3.51 15.23
CA GLN A 113 0.85 3.84 15.01
C GLN A 113 1.01 4.85 13.86
N GLY A 114 1.53 6.04 14.17
CA GLY A 114 1.70 7.11 13.19
C GLY A 114 0.37 7.50 12.54
N ALA A 115 0.31 7.43 11.22
CA ALA A 115 -0.89 7.72 10.44
C ALA A 115 -1.89 6.54 10.36
N VAL A 116 -1.53 5.36 10.87
CA VAL A 116 -2.35 4.15 10.77
C VAL A 116 -3.14 3.94 12.05
N PHE A 117 -4.45 3.74 11.91
CA PHE A 117 -5.35 3.40 13.01
C PHE A 117 -6.30 2.27 12.62
N VAL A 118 -6.31 1.20 13.43
CA VAL A 118 -7.20 0.04 13.26
C VAL A 118 -8.15 -0.03 14.47
N PRO A 119 -9.46 0.19 14.29
CA PRO A 119 -10.42 0.17 15.41
C PRO A 119 -10.46 -1.20 16.11
N GLY A 120 -10.32 -2.28 15.35
CA GLY A 120 -10.16 -3.61 15.90
C GLY A 120 -9.80 -4.66 14.86
N VAL A 121 -9.12 -5.70 15.33
CA VAL A 121 -8.70 -6.88 14.57
C VAL A 121 -9.12 -8.11 15.36
N THR A 122 -9.80 -9.05 14.73
CA THR A 122 -10.05 -10.37 15.32
C THR A 122 -9.34 -11.43 14.49
N LEU A 123 -8.52 -12.23 15.16
CA LEU A 123 -7.88 -13.43 14.64
C LEU A 123 -8.62 -14.64 15.18
N ASN A 124 -9.06 -15.54 14.31
CA ASN A 124 -9.61 -16.84 14.71
C ASN A 124 -8.76 -17.95 14.10
N LEU A 125 -8.26 -18.82 14.97
CA LEU A 125 -7.52 -20.00 14.57
C LEU A 125 -8.45 -20.96 13.82
N SER A 126 -8.06 -21.32 12.59
CA SER A 126 -8.84 -22.21 11.72
C SER A 126 -8.38 -23.66 11.81
N GLU A 127 -7.08 -23.88 12.04
CA GLU A 127 -6.46 -25.20 12.14
C GLU A 127 -5.70 -25.37 13.46
N LEU A 128 -5.36 -26.60 13.85
CA LEU A 128 -4.52 -26.79 15.03
C LEU A 128 -3.11 -26.23 14.79
N LEU A 129 -2.52 -25.63 15.81
CA LEU A 129 -1.14 -25.13 15.76
C LEU A 129 -0.31 -25.91 16.77
N THR A 130 0.74 -26.59 16.30
CA THR A 130 1.72 -27.24 17.18
C THR A 130 2.81 -26.25 17.57
N VAL A 131 3.31 -26.38 18.80
CA VAL A 131 4.42 -25.59 19.34
C VAL A 131 5.35 -26.55 20.05
N GLU A 132 6.62 -26.52 19.70
CA GLU A 132 7.65 -27.33 20.35
C GLU A 132 8.75 -26.42 20.89
N CYS A 133 9.08 -26.54 22.16
CA CYS A 133 10.08 -25.73 22.84
C CYS A 133 11.06 -26.60 23.62
N ASP A 134 12.35 -26.43 23.38
CA ASP A 134 13.42 -26.90 24.26
C ASP A 134 13.87 -25.75 25.17
N LEU A 135 13.63 -25.91 26.47
CA LEU A 135 13.89 -24.90 27.49
C LEU A 135 15.38 -24.70 27.79
N ILE A 136 16.23 -25.71 27.52
CA ILE A 136 17.68 -25.63 27.75
C ILE A 136 18.31 -24.75 26.66
N SER A 137 18.05 -25.09 25.41
CA SER A 137 18.53 -24.36 24.24
C SER A 137 17.77 -23.05 24.00
N ARG A 138 16.64 -22.85 24.69
CA ARG A 138 15.70 -21.73 24.48
C ARG A 138 15.30 -21.62 23.02
N HIS A 139 15.02 -22.78 22.43
CA HIS A 139 14.60 -22.93 21.05
C HIS A 139 13.12 -23.28 21.05
N CYS A 140 12.28 -22.45 20.45
CA CYS A 140 10.89 -22.77 20.20
C CYS A 140 10.59 -22.67 18.71
N SER A 141 9.96 -23.69 18.16
CA SER A 141 9.43 -23.72 16.81
C SER A 141 7.92 -23.92 16.85
N THR A 142 7.21 -23.38 15.86
CA THR A 142 5.78 -23.65 15.70
C THR A 142 5.53 -24.30 14.34
N GLY A 143 4.52 -25.16 14.28
CA GLY A 143 3.98 -25.64 13.02
C GLY A 143 3.32 -24.50 12.21
N SER A 144 2.74 -24.87 11.08
CA SER A 144 1.98 -23.93 10.23
C SER A 144 0.76 -23.39 10.97
N LEU A 145 0.60 -22.07 11.00
CA LEU A 145 -0.59 -21.40 11.53
C LEU A 145 -1.49 -20.99 10.37
N VAL A 146 -2.75 -21.42 10.39
CA VAL A 146 -3.80 -20.87 9.52
C VAL A 146 -4.87 -20.21 10.37
N ALA A 147 -5.07 -18.91 10.15
CA ALA A 147 -6.03 -18.10 10.90
C ALA A 147 -6.84 -17.21 9.96
N THR A 148 -8.12 -17.05 10.27
CA THR A 148 -8.95 -16.02 9.64
C THR A 148 -8.77 -14.70 10.38
N ILE A 149 -8.49 -13.64 9.62
CA ILE A 149 -8.36 -12.28 10.15
C ILE A 149 -9.56 -11.45 9.71
N ARG A 150 -10.16 -10.74 10.66
CA ARG A 150 -11.23 -9.77 10.38
C ARG A 150 -10.77 -8.38 10.77
N VAL A 151 -10.57 -7.54 9.76
CA VAL A 151 -10.21 -6.12 9.90
C VAL A 151 -11.22 -5.28 9.13
N PRO A 152 -12.38 -4.97 9.72
CA PRO A 152 -13.48 -4.38 8.96
C PRO A 152 -13.10 -3.01 8.38
N THR A 153 -12.27 -2.25 9.11
CA THR A 153 -11.81 -0.92 8.70
C THR A 153 -10.39 -0.66 9.20
N VAL A 154 -9.59 0.00 8.37
CA VAL A 154 -8.27 0.56 8.70
C VAL A 154 -8.26 2.00 8.22
N LYS A 155 -7.86 2.94 9.07
CA LYS A 155 -7.63 4.33 8.69
C LYS A 155 -6.15 4.55 8.44
N ILE A 156 -5.80 5.18 7.33
CA ILE A 156 -4.44 5.52 6.94
C ILE A 156 -4.44 7.00 6.54
N GLY A 157 -4.02 7.88 7.44
CA GLY A 157 -4.23 9.33 7.30
C GLY A 157 -5.73 9.63 7.16
N ASP A 158 -6.10 10.33 6.08
CA ASP A 158 -7.49 10.66 5.77
C ASP A 158 -8.24 9.54 5.02
N GLN A 159 -7.55 8.48 4.63
CA GLN A 159 -8.12 7.36 3.88
C GLN A 159 -8.69 6.30 4.82
N THR A 160 -9.78 5.66 4.42
CA THR A 160 -10.38 4.53 5.15
C THR A 160 -10.39 3.31 4.25
N VAL A 161 -9.54 2.32 4.52
CA VAL A 161 -9.56 1.02 3.85
C VAL A 161 -10.58 0.13 4.55
N THR A 162 -11.47 -0.52 3.81
CA THR A 162 -12.40 -1.51 4.35
C THR A 162 -12.14 -2.87 3.72
N SER A 163 -12.34 -3.93 4.50
CA SER A 163 -12.15 -5.31 4.03
C SER A 163 -13.19 -6.23 4.70
N THR A 164 -13.47 -7.36 4.05
CA THR A 164 -14.46 -8.31 4.56
C THR A 164 -13.82 -9.27 5.58
N GLN A 165 -12.84 -10.03 5.11
CA GLN A 165 -12.07 -11.01 5.87
C GLN A 165 -10.79 -11.31 5.08
N GLY A 166 -9.76 -11.72 5.78
CA GLY A 166 -8.56 -12.29 5.19
C GLY A 166 -8.19 -13.65 5.77
N LEU A 167 -7.26 -14.31 5.11
CA LEU A 167 -6.61 -15.54 5.54
C LEU A 167 -5.14 -15.24 5.82
N LEU A 168 -4.71 -15.48 7.05
CA LEU A 168 -3.32 -15.41 7.48
C LEU A 168 -2.76 -16.83 7.56
N SER A 169 -1.70 -17.09 6.81
CA SER A 169 -0.86 -18.28 6.92
C SER A 169 0.50 -17.87 7.50
N VAL A 170 0.99 -18.54 8.53
CA VAL A 170 2.37 -18.42 9.00
C VAL A 170 3.02 -19.78 8.82
N GLU A 171 3.98 -19.85 7.90
CA GLU A 171 4.63 -21.09 7.51
C GLU A 171 5.82 -21.41 8.42
N GLU A 172 6.48 -20.37 8.94
CA GLU A 172 7.65 -20.48 9.77
C GLU A 172 7.53 -19.44 10.90
N LEU A 173 7.64 -19.91 12.14
CA LEU A 173 7.87 -19.06 13.30
C LEU A 173 8.81 -19.82 14.24
N ASP A 174 10.05 -19.37 14.27
CA ASP A 174 11.13 -20.03 15.00
C ASP A 174 11.88 -19.02 15.85
N THR A 175 12.27 -19.43 17.06
CA THR A 175 12.93 -18.57 18.03
C THR A 175 14.06 -19.31 18.71
N LYS A 176 15.29 -18.76 18.69
CA LYS A 176 16.46 -19.31 19.37
C LYS A 176 17.15 -18.21 20.17
N GLY A 177 16.89 -18.21 21.48
CA GLY A 177 17.33 -17.13 22.37
C GLY A 177 16.67 -15.81 22.01
N MET A 178 17.46 -14.82 21.56
CA MET A 178 16.95 -13.52 21.11
C MET A 178 16.71 -13.46 19.59
N ASN A 179 17.20 -14.46 18.86
CA ASN A 179 17.01 -14.54 17.42
C ASN A 179 15.65 -15.16 17.15
N TRP A 180 14.93 -14.57 16.22
CA TRP A 180 13.65 -15.09 15.78
C TRP A 180 13.53 -14.91 14.27
N THR A 181 12.71 -15.74 13.67
CA THR A 181 12.31 -15.67 12.27
C THR A 181 10.82 -15.93 12.17
N ALA A 182 10.16 -15.23 11.27
CA ALA A 182 8.75 -15.38 10.97
C ALA A 182 8.55 -15.22 9.47
N ARG A 183 7.79 -16.12 8.84
CA ARG A 183 7.39 -16.03 7.43
C ARG A 183 5.96 -16.46 7.23
N GLY A 184 5.28 -15.80 6.31
CA GLY A 184 3.91 -16.13 6.02
C GLY A 184 3.31 -15.30 4.91
N MET A 185 2.00 -15.46 4.77
CA MET A 185 1.20 -14.84 3.74
C MET A 185 -0.13 -14.37 4.31
N LEU A 186 -0.58 -13.20 3.89
CA LEU A 186 -1.87 -12.62 4.20
C LEU A 186 -2.62 -12.39 2.89
N VAL A 187 -3.76 -13.06 2.74
CA VAL A 187 -4.67 -12.89 1.60
C VAL A 187 -5.91 -12.17 2.09
N ILE A 188 -6.30 -11.07 1.44
CA ILE A 188 -7.50 -10.30 1.81
C ILE A 188 -8.36 -10.05 0.57
N ASP A 189 -9.64 -10.41 0.69
CA ASP A 189 -10.61 -10.24 -0.38
C ASP A 189 -11.55 -9.05 -0.12
N GLY A 190 -11.98 -8.45 -1.22
CA GLY A 190 -12.99 -7.39 -1.20
C GLY A 190 -12.46 -6.10 -0.58
N VAL A 191 -11.18 -5.82 -0.72
CA VAL A 191 -10.58 -4.59 -0.18
C VAL A 191 -11.04 -3.40 -1.00
N THR A 192 -11.56 -2.37 -0.32
CA THR A 192 -11.96 -1.10 -0.92
C THR A 192 -11.31 0.06 -0.18
N VAL A 193 -10.89 1.11 -0.89
CA VAL A 193 -10.27 2.30 -0.29
C VAL A 193 -11.25 3.46 -0.38
N GLY A 194 -11.61 4.00 0.78
CA GLY A 194 -12.63 5.02 1.01
C GLY A 194 -12.27 6.43 0.54
N VAL A 195 -13.11 7.40 0.92
CA VAL A 195 -13.26 8.75 0.32
C VAL A 195 -11.93 9.46 0.04
N GLY A 196 -11.73 9.81 -1.23
CA GLY A 196 -10.50 10.37 -1.81
C GLY A 196 -9.67 9.34 -2.60
N GLY A 197 -10.01 8.05 -2.49
CA GLY A 197 -9.20 6.92 -2.95
C GLY A 197 -9.22 6.60 -4.45
N MET A 198 -8.06 6.18 -4.93
CA MET A 198 -7.77 5.76 -6.31
C MET A 198 -8.52 4.50 -6.77
N ILE A 199 -9.04 3.65 -5.88
CA ILE A 199 -9.59 2.32 -6.26
C ILE A 199 -11.00 2.15 -5.67
N SER A 200 -12.02 2.30 -6.51
CA SER A 200 -13.44 2.15 -6.12
C SER A 200 -13.94 0.70 -6.15
N ALA A 201 -13.29 -0.17 -6.93
CA ALA A 201 -13.67 -1.56 -7.11
C ALA A 201 -13.06 -2.46 -6.01
N PRO A 202 -13.77 -3.51 -5.55
CA PRO A 202 -13.19 -4.51 -4.66
C PRO A 202 -11.96 -5.14 -5.30
N SER A 203 -10.87 -5.24 -4.53
CA SER A 203 -9.58 -5.77 -4.98
C SER A 203 -9.15 -6.97 -4.14
N HIS A 204 -8.29 -7.80 -4.72
CA HIS A 204 -7.69 -8.97 -4.09
C HIS A 204 -6.24 -8.65 -3.72
N TRP A 205 -5.90 -8.76 -2.43
CA TRP A 205 -4.60 -8.39 -1.91
C TRP A 205 -3.89 -9.62 -1.38
N VAL A 206 -2.67 -9.84 -1.84
CA VAL A 206 -1.76 -10.89 -1.34
C VAL A 206 -0.52 -10.22 -0.80
N SER A 207 -0.20 -10.45 0.46
CA SER A 207 1.00 -9.93 1.11
C SER A 207 1.83 -11.07 1.65
N GLN A 208 2.99 -11.33 1.07
CA GLN A 208 3.99 -12.23 1.64
C GLN A 208 4.87 -11.43 2.57
N PHE A 209 5.10 -11.91 3.79
CA PHE A 209 5.94 -11.22 4.75
C PHE A 209 7.04 -12.13 5.26
N SER A 210 8.17 -11.51 5.57
CA SER A 210 9.28 -12.15 6.28
C SER A 210 9.85 -11.19 7.29
N ALA A 211 10.18 -11.71 8.46
CA ALA A 211 10.71 -10.91 9.53
C ALA A 211 11.69 -11.73 10.36
N ASP A 212 12.73 -11.08 10.84
CA ASP A 212 13.69 -11.67 11.76
C ASP A 212 14.21 -10.59 12.73
N HIS A 213 15.08 -10.99 13.65
CA HIS A 213 15.70 -10.07 14.62
C HIS A 213 16.50 -8.88 14.02
N THR A 214 16.68 -8.82 12.71
CA THR A 214 17.45 -7.79 12.00
C THR A 214 16.63 -6.97 11.03
N ARG A 215 15.56 -7.53 10.46
CA ARG A 215 14.78 -6.91 9.39
C ARG A 215 13.32 -7.36 9.39
N ILE A 216 12.45 -6.53 8.85
CA ILE A 216 11.06 -6.85 8.52
C ILE A 216 10.85 -6.46 7.05
N GLY A 217 10.22 -7.33 6.26
CA GLY A 217 9.87 -7.03 4.89
C GLY A 217 8.54 -7.65 4.47
N ALA A 218 7.91 -7.04 3.48
CA ALA A 218 6.68 -7.55 2.89
C ALA A 218 6.63 -7.25 1.39
N ASP A 219 6.20 -8.24 0.60
CA ASP A 219 5.88 -8.15 -0.81
C ASP A 219 4.35 -8.17 -0.94
N LEU A 220 3.78 -7.05 -1.40
CA LEU A 220 2.36 -6.84 -1.63
C LEU A 220 2.07 -6.95 -3.13
N GLN A 221 1.07 -7.74 -3.48
CA GLN A 221 0.44 -7.79 -4.79
C GLN A 221 -1.04 -7.43 -4.64
N ILE A 222 -1.51 -6.50 -5.45
CA ILE A 222 -2.92 -6.12 -5.54
C ILE A 222 -3.37 -6.38 -6.96
N ASP A 223 -4.30 -7.31 -7.10
CA ASP A 223 -5.00 -7.52 -8.36
C ASP A 223 -6.21 -6.57 -8.39
N LEU A 224 -6.35 -5.84 -9.49
CA LEU A 224 -7.41 -4.86 -9.70
C LEU A 224 -8.42 -5.43 -10.72
N PRO A 225 -9.39 -6.28 -10.39
CA PRO A 225 -10.14 -7.07 -11.38
C PRO A 225 -10.88 -6.22 -12.44
N ALA A 226 -11.21 -4.97 -12.10
CA ALA A 226 -11.84 -4.04 -13.01
C ALA A 226 -10.89 -3.49 -14.10
N TYR A 227 -9.57 -3.71 -13.98
CA TYR A 227 -8.54 -3.23 -14.89
C TYR A 227 -7.51 -4.34 -15.11
N GLU A 228 -7.09 -4.61 -16.35
CA GLU A 228 -5.98 -5.56 -16.58
C GLU A 228 -4.67 -4.92 -16.10
N GLY A 229 -4.42 -4.99 -14.79
CA GLY A 229 -3.31 -4.34 -14.14
C GLY A 229 -3.08 -4.90 -12.74
N VAL A 230 -1.80 -4.91 -12.35
CA VAL A 230 -1.35 -5.35 -11.04
C VAL A 230 -0.61 -4.19 -10.39
N VAL A 231 -0.80 -4.02 -9.09
CA VAL A 231 0.08 -3.19 -8.27
C VAL A 231 0.95 -4.11 -7.45
N THR A 232 2.26 -3.95 -7.53
CA THR A 232 3.19 -4.65 -6.64
C THR A 232 3.96 -3.67 -5.81
N ALA A 233 4.26 -4.01 -4.56
CA ALA A 233 5.09 -3.20 -3.68
C ALA A 233 5.90 -4.07 -2.74
N ARG A 234 7.18 -3.81 -2.63
CA ARG A 234 8.09 -4.43 -1.67
C ARG A 234 8.54 -3.38 -0.67
N VAL A 235 8.28 -3.63 0.60
CA VAL A 235 8.75 -2.80 1.72
C VAL A 235 9.76 -3.58 2.53
N GLU A 236 10.85 -2.93 2.93
CA GLU A 236 11.84 -3.48 3.86
C GLU A 236 12.23 -2.43 4.90
N GLN A 237 12.32 -2.85 6.16
CA GLN A 237 12.72 -2.04 7.31
C GLN A 237 13.79 -2.77 8.10
N SER A 238 14.93 -2.12 8.32
CA SER A 238 15.95 -2.62 9.25
C SER A 238 15.51 -2.39 10.69
N LEU A 239 15.75 -3.38 11.55
CA LEU A 239 15.57 -3.26 13.00
C LEU A 239 16.87 -2.88 13.72
N LYS A 240 18.01 -2.92 13.02
CA LYS A 240 19.33 -2.52 13.54
C LYS A 240 19.69 -1.08 13.21
N THR A 241 19.14 -0.56 12.14
CA THR A 241 19.38 0.80 11.64
C THR A 241 18.03 1.47 11.39
N PRO A 242 17.96 2.80 11.43
CA PRO A 242 16.72 3.52 11.16
C PRO A 242 16.28 3.46 9.68
N TYR A 243 16.99 2.72 8.82
CA TYR A 243 16.82 2.73 7.38
C TYR A 243 15.70 1.78 6.91
N GLY A 244 14.88 2.28 6.00
CA GLY A 244 13.92 1.45 5.26
C GLY A 244 13.83 1.86 3.79
N MET A 245 13.23 0.97 3.00
CA MET A 245 13.03 1.16 1.57
C MET A 245 11.69 0.58 1.09
N LEU A 246 11.15 1.20 0.04
CA LEU A 246 9.95 0.80 -0.67
C LEU A 246 10.27 0.81 -2.17
N HIS A 247 9.97 -0.28 -2.84
CA HIS A 247 9.93 -0.36 -4.31
C HIS A 247 8.51 -0.75 -4.72
N GLY A 248 7.86 0.04 -5.56
CA GLY A 248 6.50 -0.22 -6.02
C GLY A 248 6.38 -0.11 -7.52
N THR A 249 5.51 -0.92 -8.12
CA THR A 249 5.12 -0.81 -9.52
C THR A 249 3.60 -0.81 -9.66
N ILE A 250 3.10 -0.03 -10.61
CA ILE A 250 1.70 0.01 -11.00
C ILE A 250 1.65 -0.25 -12.49
N GLY A 251 0.85 -1.24 -12.91
CA GLY A 251 0.53 -1.46 -14.30
C GLY A 251 1.49 -2.41 -15.05
N PRO A 252 1.37 -2.51 -16.38
CA PRO A 252 0.56 -1.64 -17.25
C PRO A 252 -0.93 -1.71 -16.91
N VAL A 253 -1.58 -0.56 -16.76
CA VAL A 253 -3.04 -0.44 -16.63
C VAL A 253 -3.57 0.01 -17.99
N SER A 254 -4.36 -0.85 -18.63
CA SER A 254 -4.97 -0.56 -19.93
C SER A 254 -6.39 0.01 -19.78
N PHE A 255 -6.67 1.04 -20.57
CA PHE A 255 -7.97 1.68 -20.71
C PHE A 255 -8.56 1.38 -22.10
N ASP A 256 -9.89 1.23 -22.20
CA ASP A 256 -10.56 0.81 -23.46
C ASP A 256 -11.82 1.63 -23.82
N GLY A 257 -12.07 2.72 -23.12
CA GLY A 257 -13.10 3.72 -23.40
C GLY A 257 -14.53 3.29 -23.03
N ALA A 258 -14.85 2.00 -23.12
CA ALA A 258 -16.18 1.46 -22.86
C ALA A 258 -16.37 1.13 -21.38
N GLU A 259 -15.53 0.23 -20.86
CA GLU A 259 -15.67 -0.33 -19.52
C GLU A 259 -14.54 0.11 -18.59
N ARG A 260 -13.35 0.32 -19.14
CA ARG A 260 -12.12 0.65 -18.41
C ARG A 260 -11.70 2.09 -18.69
N ARG A 261 -12.45 3.03 -18.14
CA ARG A 261 -12.08 4.46 -18.11
C ARG A 261 -11.66 4.88 -16.71
N LEU A 262 -10.84 5.93 -16.59
CA LEU A 262 -10.29 6.33 -15.29
C LEU A 262 -11.33 6.90 -14.33
N SER A 263 -12.39 7.55 -14.82
CA SER A 263 -13.49 8.04 -13.99
C SER A 263 -14.27 6.93 -13.28
N ARG A 264 -14.21 5.69 -13.79
CA ARG A 264 -14.75 4.52 -13.10
C ARG A 264 -13.80 4.01 -12.00
N PHE A 265 -12.49 4.24 -12.16
CA PHE A 265 -11.46 3.86 -11.19
C PHE A 265 -11.44 4.83 -10.00
N THR A 266 -11.33 6.13 -10.29
CA THR A 266 -11.16 7.20 -9.32
C THR A 266 -12.05 8.40 -9.64
N LYS A 267 -12.55 9.04 -8.59
CA LYS A 267 -13.30 10.31 -8.70
C LYS A 267 -12.39 11.55 -8.62
N ALA A 268 -11.07 11.36 -8.52
CA ALA A 268 -10.12 12.45 -8.25
C ALA A 268 -10.03 13.51 -9.37
N LEU A 269 -10.27 13.14 -10.64
CA LEU A 269 -10.12 14.04 -11.78
C LEU A 269 -11.31 14.99 -12.02
N GLY A 270 -12.38 14.87 -11.22
CA GLY A 270 -13.61 15.65 -11.40
C GLY A 270 -14.40 15.26 -12.67
N PRO A 271 -15.59 15.86 -12.88
CA PRO A 271 -16.47 15.50 -14.00
C PRO A 271 -15.99 16.03 -15.36
N SER A 272 -15.09 17.03 -15.36
CA SER A 272 -14.61 17.70 -16.57
C SER A 272 -13.40 17.02 -17.20
N SER A 273 -12.91 15.90 -16.67
CA SER A 273 -11.76 15.20 -17.23
C SER A 273 -11.92 13.69 -17.13
N ASP A 274 -11.52 12.97 -18.16
CA ASP A 274 -11.46 11.51 -18.12
C ASP A 274 -10.36 10.98 -19.03
N LEU A 275 -9.86 9.80 -18.68
CA LEU A 275 -8.93 9.00 -19.45
C LEU A 275 -9.67 7.78 -19.98
N LEU A 276 -9.71 7.68 -21.30
CA LEU A 276 -10.55 6.77 -22.05
C LEU A 276 -9.75 5.59 -22.58
N ASP A 277 -8.60 5.80 -23.20
CA ASP A 277 -7.85 4.75 -23.91
C ASP A 277 -6.35 4.87 -23.61
N GLY A 278 -5.60 3.81 -23.90
CA GLY A 278 -4.16 3.72 -23.78
C GLY A 278 -3.69 2.97 -22.54
N THR A 279 -2.40 3.08 -22.25
CA THR A 279 -1.76 2.36 -21.14
C THR A 279 -0.97 3.30 -20.26
N ILE A 280 -1.10 3.14 -18.93
CA ILE A 280 -0.30 3.86 -17.95
C ILE A 280 0.45 2.87 -17.07
N SER A 281 1.73 3.14 -16.80
CA SER A 281 2.51 2.43 -15.80
C SER A 281 3.36 3.38 -14.95
N ALA A 282 3.66 2.95 -13.73
CA ALA A 282 4.48 3.69 -12.79
C ALA A 282 5.44 2.76 -12.05
N THR A 283 6.64 3.25 -11.75
CA THR A 283 7.55 2.65 -10.78
C THR A 283 7.92 3.70 -9.77
N VAL A 284 7.98 3.34 -8.49
CA VAL A 284 8.28 4.23 -7.38
C VAL A 284 9.33 3.59 -6.49
N ASP A 285 10.39 4.32 -6.20
CA ASP A 285 11.44 3.94 -5.27
C ASP A 285 11.51 4.99 -4.16
N VAL A 286 11.39 4.58 -2.91
CA VAL A 286 11.48 5.47 -1.74
C VAL A 286 12.43 4.86 -0.72
N THR A 287 13.29 5.70 -0.14
CA THR A 287 14.13 5.34 1.00
C THR A 287 13.90 6.33 2.14
N TRP A 288 13.93 5.87 3.38
CA TRP A 288 13.74 6.73 4.55
C TRP A 288 14.71 6.40 5.69
N ASP A 289 14.82 7.34 6.64
CA ASP A 289 15.36 7.11 7.96
C ASP A 289 14.33 7.44 9.06
N GLU A 290 14.28 6.63 10.11
CA GLU A 290 13.59 6.97 11.35
C GLU A 290 14.52 7.79 12.26
N THR A 291 14.23 9.08 12.44
CA THR A 291 15.02 9.91 13.35
C THR A 291 14.70 9.57 14.80
N VAL A 292 15.58 8.79 15.44
CA VAL A 292 15.49 8.49 16.88
C VAL A 292 15.92 9.74 17.66
N GLY A 293 15.00 10.46 18.31
CA GLY A 293 15.44 11.52 19.23
C GLY A 293 14.47 12.59 19.76
N ARG A 294 13.19 12.70 19.34
CA ARG A 294 12.26 13.66 19.97
C ARG A 294 10.87 13.08 20.23
N PRO A 295 10.35 13.09 21.48
CA PRO A 295 9.10 12.43 21.86
C PRO A 295 7.82 13.03 21.25
N SER A 296 7.90 14.16 20.54
CA SER A 296 6.73 14.87 19.99
C SER A 296 6.67 14.91 18.46
N SER A 297 7.67 14.38 17.75
CA SER A 297 7.70 14.34 16.28
C SER A 297 8.54 13.17 15.76
N GLY A 298 8.26 11.95 16.22
CA GLY A 298 8.87 10.72 15.70
C GLY A 298 8.42 10.47 14.25
N GLY A 299 8.96 11.26 13.33
CA GLY A 299 8.62 11.25 11.91
C GLY A 299 9.62 10.44 11.11
N THR A 300 9.11 9.51 10.31
CA THR A 300 9.84 8.90 9.20
C THR A 300 10.26 10.01 8.23
N ARG A 301 11.57 10.18 8.02
CA ARG A 301 12.10 11.19 7.10
C ARG A 301 12.52 10.50 5.82
N VAL A 302 11.84 10.84 4.72
CA VAL A 302 12.21 10.37 3.39
C VAL A 302 13.58 10.95 3.01
N THR A 303 14.54 10.08 2.71
CA THR A 303 15.91 10.44 2.32
C THR A 303 16.06 10.55 0.81
N SER A 304 15.35 9.72 0.06
CA SER A 304 15.24 9.81 -1.39
C SER A 304 13.91 9.26 -1.86
N ALA A 305 13.36 9.85 -2.91
CA ALA A 305 12.23 9.28 -3.63
C ALA A 305 12.40 9.54 -5.13
N ALA A 306 12.17 8.51 -5.94
CA ALA A 306 12.16 8.59 -7.39
C ALA A 306 10.91 7.90 -7.92
N ALA A 307 10.35 8.43 -9.00
CA ALA A 307 9.24 7.81 -9.69
C ALA A 307 9.45 7.86 -11.20
N ARG A 308 9.20 6.75 -11.90
CA ARG A 308 9.12 6.70 -13.35
C ARG A 308 7.67 6.56 -13.74
N LEU A 309 7.19 7.39 -14.66
CA LEU A 309 5.85 7.37 -15.18
C LEU A 309 5.90 7.22 -16.69
N MET A 310 5.11 6.28 -17.22
CA MET A 310 4.99 6.04 -18.65
C MET A 310 3.50 6.05 -19.03
N ALA A 311 3.21 6.79 -20.09
CA ALA A 311 1.89 6.86 -20.71
C ALA A 311 2.07 6.57 -22.21
N GLU A 312 1.30 5.62 -22.72
CA GLU A 312 1.39 5.15 -24.10
C GLU A 312 0.02 5.22 -24.77
N ASN A 313 -0.05 5.95 -25.89
CA ASN A 313 -1.25 6.13 -26.70
C ASN A 313 -2.49 6.56 -25.91
N VAL A 314 -2.28 7.37 -24.88
CA VAL A 314 -3.31 7.74 -23.94
C VAL A 314 -4.29 8.74 -24.57
N SER A 315 -5.59 8.46 -24.46
CA SER A 315 -6.64 9.34 -25.00
C SER A 315 -7.65 9.71 -23.93
N GLY A 316 -8.24 10.89 -24.02
CA GLY A 316 -9.12 11.43 -22.99
C GLY A 316 -9.67 12.79 -23.34
N TYR A 317 -10.24 13.46 -22.34
CA TYR A 317 -10.66 14.84 -22.47
C TYR A 317 -10.36 15.64 -21.20
N TYR A 318 -10.20 16.94 -21.37
CA TYR A 318 -10.07 17.92 -20.31
C TYR A 318 -10.90 19.15 -20.67
N HIS A 319 -11.93 19.46 -19.88
CA HIS A 319 -13.02 20.35 -20.27
C HIS A 319 -13.54 20.00 -21.67
N ASP A 320 -13.52 20.96 -22.59
CA ASP A 320 -14.02 20.81 -23.96
C ASP A 320 -12.91 20.35 -24.94
N TYR A 321 -11.72 20.03 -24.42
CA TYR A 321 -10.56 19.62 -25.22
C TYR A 321 -10.43 18.10 -25.23
N GLY A 322 -10.58 17.49 -26.41
CA GLY A 322 -10.27 16.08 -26.62
C GLY A 322 -8.78 15.88 -26.90
N LEU A 323 -8.15 14.90 -26.26
CA LEU A 323 -6.76 14.51 -26.49
C LEU A 323 -6.71 13.07 -26.99
N ARG A 324 -5.92 12.81 -28.02
CA ARG A 324 -5.74 11.46 -28.58
C ARG A 324 -4.26 11.11 -28.72
N GLY A 325 -3.92 9.88 -28.37
CA GLY A 325 -2.60 9.30 -28.58
C GLY A 325 -1.46 10.01 -27.84
N VAL A 326 -1.74 10.53 -26.64
CA VAL A 326 -0.75 11.12 -25.75
C VAL A 326 0.28 10.07 -25.33
N SER A 327 1.55 10.33 -25.60
CA SER A 327 2.64 9.44 -25.19
C SER A 327 3.77 10.24 -24.54
N THR A 328 4.23 9.79 -23.37
CA THR A 328 5.34 10.41 -22.63
C THR A 328 5.97 9.42 -21.65
N SER A 329 7.25 9.63 -21.35
CA SER A 329 7.98 8.92 -20.30
C SER A 329 8.77 9.93 -19.48
N MET A 330 8.47 10.06 -18.19
CA MET A 330 9.13 10.99 -17.29
C MET A 330 9.70 10.30 -16.05
N VAL A 331 10.80 10.85 -15.55
CA VAL A 331 11.43 10.44 -14.29
C VAL A 331 11.42 11.63 -13.34
N LEU A 332 10.73 11.45 -12.22
CA LEU A 332 10.61 12.41 -11.13
C LEU A 332 11.57 12.02 -10.00
N ARG A 333 12.11 13.02 -9.31
CA ARG A 333 12.89 12.85 -8.10
C ARG A 333 12.46 13.89 -7.08
N ALA A 334 12.29 13.46 -5.83
CA ALA A 334 12.13 14.36 -4.70
C ALA A 334 13.49 14.91 -4.25
N GLU A 335 13.58 16.23 -4.08
CA GLU A 335 14.70 16.90 -3.43
C GLU A 335 14.27 17.23 -1.99
N GLY A 336 14.56 16.31 -1.06
CA GLY A 336 14.06 16.36 0.31
C GLY A 336 12.55 16.12 0.39
N THR A 337 11.87 16.80 1.32
CA THR A 337 10.42 16.72 1.54
C THR A 337 9.64 17.87 0.91
N ASP A 338 10.33 18.81 0.25
CA ASP A 338 9.76 20.12 -0.07
C ASP A 338 9.55 20.32 -1.57
N SER A 339 10.23 19.53 -2.41
CA SER A 339 10.13 19.69 -3.86
C SER A 339 10.31 18.39 -4.64
N ILE A 340 9.69 18.37 -5.81
CA ILE A 340 9.77 17.31 -6.81
C ILE A 340 10.20 17.94 -8.13
N ARG A 341 11.11 17.29 -8.85
CA ARG A 341 11.54 17.73 -10.17
C ARG A 341 11.66 16.58 -11.15
N MET A 342 11.54 16.89 -12.42
CA MET A 342 11.97 15.98 -13.48
C MET A 342 13.50 15.93 -13.55
N VAL A 343 14.06 14.72 -13.61
CA VAL A 343 15.52 14.48 -13.69
C VAL A 343 16.09 15.03 -15.00
N GLN A 344 15.33 14.90 -16.08
CA GLN A 344 15.64 15.42 -17.41
C GLN A 344 14.35 15.83 -18.13
N PRO A 345 14.42 16.68 -19.17
CA PRO A 345 13.28 16.93 -20.05
C PRO A 345 12.74 15.63 -20.66
N ALA A 346 11.42 15.50 -20.72
CA ALA A 346 10.74 14.37 -21.36
C ALA A 346 10.13 14.81 -22.70
N SER A 347 10.10 13.91 -23.66
CA SER A 347 9.37 14.12 -24.91
C SER A 347 7.89 13.85 -24.69
N LEU A 348 7.05 14.75 -25.18
CA LEU A 348 5.60 14.61 -25.26
C LEU A 348 5.21 14.52 -26.73
N PHE A 349 4.46 13.48 -27.05
CA PHE A 349 3.75 13.34 -28.32
C PHE A 349 2.25 13.32 -28.09
N VAL A 350 1.49 14.06 -28.89
CA VAL A 350 0.04 13.98 -28.93
C VAL A 350 -0.39 13.82 -30.38
N ALA A 351 -1.09 12.73 -30.69
CA ALA A 351 -1.52 12.46 -32.06
C ALA A 351 -2.52 13.51 -32.56
N ALA A 352 -3.50 13.86 -31.73
CA ALA A 352 -4.46 14.93 -32.05
C ALA A 352 -5.01 15.63 -30.79
N ILE A 353 -5.28 16.93 -30.94
CA ILE A 353 -6.04 17.76 -29.99
C ILE A 353 -7.28 18.26 -30.72
N GLN A 354 -8.46 18.03 -30.12
CA GLN A 354 -9.76 18.42 -30.64
C GLN A 354 -10.28 19.59 -29.80
N SER A 355 -10.25 20.80 -30.37
CA SER A 355 -10.64 22.04 -29.68
C SER A 355 -11.54 22.95 -30.54
N GLY A 356 -12.25 22.36 -31.52
CA GLY A 356 -12.95 23.08 -32.59
C GLY A 356 -12.11 23.25 -33.86
N VAL A 357 -10.79 23.16 -33.74
CA VAL A 357 -9.86 22.98 -34.87
C VAL A 357 -9.00 21.75 -34.60
N ASP A 358 -8.74 20.95 -35.64
CA ASP A 358 -7.88 19.78 -35.53
C ASP A 358 -6.41 20.21 -35.51
N VAL A 359 -5.76 19.99 -34.37
CA VAL A 359 -4.31 20.12 -34.21
C VAL A 359 -3.73 18.71 -34.15
N ASN A 360 -2.84 18.37 -35.06
CA ASN A 360 -2.29 17.02 -35.21
C ASN A 360 -0.79 16.99 -34.93
N ASN A 361 -0.27 15.81 -34.63
CA ASN A 361 1.16 15.54 -34.55
C ASN A 361 1.93 16.52 -33.64
N VAL A 362 1.37 16.82 -32.47
CA VAL A 362 2.00 17.71 -31.49
C VAL A 362 3.23 17.02 -30.93
N ARG A 363 4.37 17.68 -31.01
CA ARG A 363 5.65 17.24 -30.45
C ARG A 363 6.25 18.37 -29.65
N THR A 364 6.74 18.06 -28.46
CA THR A 364 7.45 19.02 -27.63
C THR A 364 8.32 18.28 -26.61
N SER A 365 9.31 18.97 -26.05
CA SER A 365 9.97 18.52 -24.82
C SER A 365 9.50 19.38 -23.64
N TYR A 366 9.30 18.75 -22.48
CA TYR A 366 8.86 19.46 -21.28
C TYR A 366 9.66 19.06 -20.05
N GLN A 367 9.79 19.98 -19.10
CA GLN A 367 10.41 19.75 -17.81
C GLN A 367 9.58 20.44 -16.72
N ALA A 368 9.25 19.70 -15.66
CA ALA A 368 8.48 20.22 -14.54
C ALA A 368 9.33 20.34 -13.27
N ARG A 369 9.06 21.38 -12.50
CA ARG A 369 9.58 21.61 -11.14
C ARG A 369 8.41 21.99 -10.24
N TRP A 370 8.29 21.32 -9.11
CA TRP A 370 7.18 21.52 -8.18
C TRP A 370 7.72 21.72 -6.77
N LYS A 371 7.40 22.85 -6.14
CA LYS A 371 7.50 23.00 -4.68
C LYS A 371 6.18 22.53 -4.09
N LEU A 372 6.22 21.60 -3.15
CA LEU A 372 5.00 21.00 -2.59
C LEU A 372 4.15 21.97 -1.77
N ALA A 373 4.71 23.13 -1.39
CA ALA A 373 3.97 24.25 -0.80
C ALA A 373 3.09 24.99 -1.82
N ASP A 374 3.39 24.87 -3.12
CA ASP A 374 2.64 25.50 -4.21
C ASP A 374 1.59 24.53 -4.75
N PRO A 375 0.39 25.03 -5.16
CA PRO A 375 -0.70 24.17 -5.61
C PRO A 375 -0.42 23.47 -6.96
N PHE A 376 0.48 24.03 -7.78
CA PHE A 376 0.78 23.51 -9.12
C PHE A 376 2.28 23.64 -9.45
N PRO A 377 2.81 22.80 -10.36
CA PRO A 377 4.19 22.90 -10.80
C PRO A 377 4.43 24.05 -11.79
N VAL A 378 5.69 24.48 -11.88
CA VAL A 378 6.20 25.27 -13.01
C VAL A 378 6.64 24.30 -14.11
N VAL A 379 6.13 24.49 -15.32
CA VAL A 379 6.40 23.65 -16.49
C VAL A 379 7.10 24.45 -17.57
N GLU A 380 8.28 24.01 -17.95
CA GLU A 380 9.03 24.54 -19.09
C GLU A 380 8.78 23.64 -20.30
N VAL A 381 8.32 24.24 -21.39
CA VAL A 381 8.01 23.59 -22.66
C VAL A 381 9.00 24.11 -23.70
N LYS A 382 9.57 23.24 -24.53
CA LYS A 382 10.57 23.55 -25.57
C LYS A 382 10.27 22.82 -26.86
N ASP A 383 10.79 23.37 -27.95
CA ASP A 383 10.76 22.73 -29.27
C ASP A 383 9.34 22.30 -29.66
N PHE A 384 8.37 23.17 -29.41
CA PHE A 384 6.98 22.89 -29.71
C PHE A 384 6.78 22.89 -31.23
N GLN A 385 6.15 21.83 -31.75
CA GLN A 385 5.77 21.68 -33.13
C GLN A 385 4.41 20.99 -33.22
N CYS A 386 3.55 21.45 -34.13
CA CYS A 386 2.34 20.73 -34.51
C CYS A 386 1.96 20.98 -35.97
N GLU A 387 1.00 20.21 -36.45
CA GLU A 387 0.38 20.36 -37.77
C GLU A 387 -1.05 20.89 -37.61
N MET A 388 -1.35 21.97 -38.31
CA MET A 388 -2.66 22.62 -38.26
C MET A 388 -2.92 23.26 -39.63
N PHE A 389 -4.17 23.18 -40.11
CA PHE A 389 -4.55 23.73 -41.41
C PHE A 389 -3.64 23.31 -42.58
N GLY A 390 -3.12 22.09 -42.57
CA GLY A 390 -2.25 21.57 -43.64
C GLY A 390 -0.81 22.12 -43.66
N GLY A 391 -0.45 23.01 -42.73
CA GLY A 391 0.92 23.49 -42.56
C GLY A 391 1.49 23.12 -41.19
N THR A 392 2.62 23.74 -40.83
CA THR A 392 3.34 23.49 -39.58
C THR A 392 3.38 24.75 -38.72
N ILE A 393 3.14 24.58 -37.43
CA ILE A 393 3.28 25.61 -36.42
C ILE A 393 4.41 25.22 -35.47
N THR A 394 5.34 26.13 -35.21
CA THR A 394 6.46 25.89 -34.29
C THR A 394 6.61 27.01 -33.27
N SER A 395 7.06 26.71 -32.06
CA SER A 395 7.45 27.70 -31.06
C SER A 395 8.74 27.28 -30.37
N PRO A 396 9.64 28.22 -30.01
CA PRO A 396 10.84 27.91 -29.23
C PRO A 396 10.50 27.37 -27.83
N GLY A 397 9.26 27.55 -27.37
CA GLY A 397 8.80 27.11 -26.07
C GLY A 397 8.24 28.23 -25.21
N LEU A 398 7.85 27.88 -23.99
CA LEU A 398 7.50 28.82 -22.95
C LEU A 398 7.67 28.20 -21.56
N VAL A 399 7.80 29.06 -20.55
CA VAL A 399 7.69 28.66 -19.15
C VAL A 399 6.30 29.03 -18.66
N VAL A 400 5.54 28.03 -18.21
CA VAL A 400 4.22 28.17 -17.62
C VAL A 400 4.34 27.98 -16.12
N ASP A 401 4.08 29.05 -15.37
CA ASP A 401 3.75 28.92 -13.96
C ASP A 401 2.24 28.66 -13.86
N LEU A 402 1.84 27.43 -13.55
CA LEU A 402 0.43 27.05 -13.46
C LEU A 402 -0.29 27.72 -12.29
N ALA A 403 0.43 28.26 -11.30
CA ALA A 403 -0.16 29.05 -10.22
C ALA A 403 -0.45 30.50 -10.65
N SER A 404 0.28 31.02 -11.64
CA SER A 404 0.11 32.36 -12.19
C SER A 404 0.35 32.34 -13.72
N PRO A 405 -0.68 31.94 -14.51
CA PRO A 405 -0.51 31.61 -15.92
C PRO A 405 -0.42 32.86 -16.80
N SER A 406 0.62 33.68 -16.61
CA SER A 406 1.00 34.79 -17.48
C SER A 406 2.28 34.43 -18.23
N SER A 407 2.14 33.95 -19.45
CA SER A 407 3.28 33.51 -20.27
C SER A 407 3.15 34.04 -21.69
N ALA A 408 4.26 34.48 -22.27
CA ALA A 408 4.31 34.93 -23.66
C ALA A 408 5.19 33.99 -24.49
N THR A 409 4.78 33.73 -25.72
CA THR A 409 5.56 32.99 -26.71
C THR A 409 5.28 33.52 -28.11
N THR A 410 6.08 33.13 -29.09
CA THR A 410 5.82 33.46 -30.49
C THR A 410 5.79 32.19 -31.30
N PHE A 411 4.68 31.97 -32.00
CA PHE A 411 4.53 30.87 -32.93
C PHE A 411 4.99 31.31 -34.32
N SER A 412 5.75 30.47 -35.00
CA SER A 412 6.05 30.61 -36.43
C SER A 412 5.11 29.70 -37.21
N LEU A 413 4.45 30.28 -38.21
CA LEU A 413 3.53 29.58 -39.10
C LEU A 413 4.23 29.32 -40.44
N ARG A 414 4.13 28.10 -40.95
CA ARG A 414 4.69 27.74 -42.25
C ARG A 414 3.67 26.99 -43.09
N SER A 415 3.45 27.50 -44.30
CA SER A 415 2.66 26.87 -45.35
C SER A 415 1.24 26.47 -44.91
N LEU A 416 0.55 27.30 -44.14
CA LEU A 416 -0.84 27.04 -43.76
C LEU A 416 -1.76 27.19 -44.97
N ASP A 417 -2.66 26.23 -45.20
CA ASP A 417 -3.61 26.26 -46.32
C ASP A 417 -4.75 27.24 -46.03
N LEU A 418 -4.82 28.33 -46.79
CA LEU A 418 -5.84 29.37 -46.64
C LEU A 418 -7.26 28.80 -46.81
N ALA A 419 -7.46 27.82 -47.72
CA ALA A 419 -8.77 27.23 -47.94
C ALA A 419 -9.26 26.50 -46.68
N LYS A 420 -8.36 25.81 -45.99
CA LYS A 420 -8.67 25.12 -44.73
C LYS A 420 -8.97 26.09 -43.59
N ILE A 421 -8.24 27.20 -43.50
CA ILE A 421 -8.52 28.25 -42.50
C ILE A 421 -9.93 28.83 -42.71
N LEU A 422 -10.24 29.24 -43.95
CA LEU A 422 -11.54 29.84 -44.28
C LEU A 422 -12.72 28.87 -44.10
N SER A 423 -12.46 27.56 -44.20
CA SER A 423 -13.49 26.54 -43.97
C SER A 423 -14.02 26.51 -42.54
N VAL A 424 -13.23 26.98 -41.56
CA VAL A 424 -13.63 27.03 -40.14
C VAL A 424 -14.50 28.26 -39.85
N GLU A 425 -14.26 29.39 -40.50
CA GLU A 425 -14.99 30.65 -40.27
C GLU A 425 -16.44 30.62 -40.81
N GLN A 426 -16.80 29.64 -41.65
CA GLN A 426 -18.15 29.41 -42.21
C GLN A 426 -18.85 30.67 -42.79
N GLN A 427 -18.11 31.70 -43.18
CA GLN A 427 -18.69 32.89 -43.81
C GLN A 427 -19.12 32.57 -45.23
N ARG A 428 -20.45 32.59 -45.47
CA ARG A 428 -21.02 32.33 -46.79
C ARG A 428 -20.45 33.31 -47.83
N GLY A 429 -19.79 32.78 -48.84
CA GLY A 429 -19.26 33.54 -49.98
C GLY A 429 -17.76 33.87 -49.91
N LEU A 430 -17.06 33.55 -48.82
CA LEU A 430 -15.61 33.70 -48.73
C LEU A 430 -14.92 32.43 -49.27
N GLN A 431 -14.16 32.57 -50.36
CA GLN A 431 -13.32 31.52 -50.92
C GLN A 431 -11.92 32.08 -51.13
N GLY A 432 -10.90 31.31 -50.79
CA GLY A 432 -9.51 31.69 -50.93
C GLY A 432 -8.62 30.46 -51.06
N THR A 433 -7.59 30.56 -51.88
CA THR A 433 -6.60 29.50 -52.11
C THR A 433 -5.21 30.09 -51.98
N GLY A 434 -4.27 29.34 -51.44
CA GLY A 434 -2.89 29.78 -51.24
C GLY A 434 -2.30 29.22 -49.95
N THR A 435 -1.05 29.56 -49.68
CA THR A 435 -0.35 29.20 -48.45
C THR A 435 -0.01 30.44 -47.65
N LEU A 436 -0.11 30.39 -46.32
CA LEU A 436 0.25 31.48 -45.43
C LEU A 436 1.47 31.12 -44.60
N ASN A 437 2.37 32.08 -44.44
CA ASN A 437 3.49 32.05 -43.51
C ASN A 437 3.37 33.23 -42.55
N GLY A 438 4.04 33.19 -41.40
CA GLY A 438 4.00 34.34 -40.51
C GLY A 438 4.48 34.05 -39.10
N THR A 439 4.27 35.03 -38.23
CA THR A 439 4.56 34.94 -36.81
C THR A 439 3.38 35.44 -35.99
N LEU A 440 3.07 34.71 -34.92
CA LEU A 440 1.96 34.97 -34.01
C LEU A 440 2.48 35.08 -32.58
N PRO A 441 2.71 36.30 -32.07
CA PRO A 441 2.94 36.52 -30.66
C PRO A 441 1.66 36.18 -29.89
N VAL A 442 1.80 35.29 -28.92
CA VAL A 442 0.70 34.80 -28.08
C VAL A 442 1.04 35.08 -26.62
N MET A 443 0.12 35.73 -25.92
CA MET A 443 0.14 35.90 -24.48
C MET A 443 -0.98 35.08 -23.86
N ILE A 444 -0.61 34.12 -23.03
CA ILE A 444 -1.52 33.31 -22.23
C ILE A 444 -1.67 34.03 -20.89
N THR A 445 -2.90 34.30 -20.49
CA THR A 445 -3.25 34.92 -19.20
C THR A 445 -4.33 34.09 -18.50
N SER A 446 -4.61 34.38 -17.24
CA SER A 446 -5.76 33.81 -16.53
C SER A 446 -7.12 34.14 -17.16
N ARG A 447 -7.19 35.19 -18.01
CA ARG A 447 -8.40 35.59 -18.74
C ARG A 447 -8.52 34.91 -20.11
N GLY A 448 -7.52 34.12 -20.51
CA GLY A 448 -7.46 33.46 -21.80
C GLY A 448 -6.23 33.83 -22.63
N ILE A 449 -6.31 33.49 -23.91
CA ILE A 449 -5.23 33.65 -24.89
C ILE A 449 -5.44 34.98 -25.64
N MET A 450 -4.39 35.81 -25.71
CA MET A 450 -4.36 37.05 -26.46
C MET A 450 -3.30 36.97 -27.55
N VAL A 451 -3.64 37.45 -28.74
CA VAL A 451 -2.72 37.63 -29.87
C VAL A 451 -2.61 39.11 -30.14
N ASP A 452 -1.39 39.64 -30.19
CA ASP A 452 -1.13 41.04 -30.55
C ASP A 452 0.12 41.13 -31.44
N GLY A 453 0.10 42.04 -32.41
CA GLY A 453 1.23 42.29 -33.31
C GLY A 453 1.62 41.13 -34.24
N GLY A 454 0.70 40.21 -34.54
CA GLY A 454 0.95 39.11 -35.48
C GLY A 454 1.15 39.60 -36.92
N VAL A 455 2.07 38.96 -37.64
CA VAL A 455 2.35 39.23 -39.06
C VAL A 455 2.06 37.98 -39.86
N ILE A 456 1.24 38.10 -40.91
CA ILE A 456 0.90 37.02 -41.83
C ILE A 456 1.21 37.48 -43.25
N GLU A 457 1.91 36.63 -44.00
CA GLU A 457 2.35 36.85 -45.37
C GLU A 457 1.87 35.66 -46.24
N ALA A 458 1.48 35.95 -47.48
CA ALA A 458 0.95 34.97 -48.43
C ALA A 458 1.99 34.54 -49.46
#